data_AF-A0AAW4L021-F1
#
_entry.id   AF-A0AAW4L021-F1
#
_cell.length_a   1.000
_cell.length_b   1.000
_cell.length_c   1.000
_cell.angle_alpha   90.00
_cell.angle_beta   90.00
_cell.angle_gamma   90.00
#
_symmetry.space_group_name_H-M   'P 1'
#
loop_
_entity.id
_entity.type
_entity.pdbx_description
1 polymer ?
#
loop_
_entity_poly.entity_id
_entity_poly.type
_entity_poly.pdbx_seq_one_letter_code
_entity_poly.pdbx_strand_id
1 'polypeptide(L)'
;DGGVLHPQGERLQPGPALGVVIGQRASRVSLENAMAHVAGYVVVNEFSLPEDSYYRPAVKAKCRDGFCALGPQLVARDEVANPNQLSLKLFVNGELRQESSTADWVRDIP
;
A
#
# COMPACT_ATOMS: atom_id res chain seq x y z
N ASP A 1 -12.50 -0.14 14.83
CA ASP A 1 -11.40 0.60 15.48
C ASP A 1 -10.06 0.46 14.77
N GLY A 2 -9.88 -0.45 13.80
CA GLY A 2 -8.74 -0.40 12.85
C GLY A 2 -7.36 -0.60 13.51
N GLY A 3 -7.35 -1.03 14.77
CA GLY A 3 -6.13 -1.28 15.53
C GLY A 3 -5.36 -2.46 14.94
N VAL A 4 -4.06 -2.28 14.82
CA VAL A 4 -3.16 -3.34 14.39
C VAL A 4 -2.77 -4.10 15.65
N LEU A 5 -3.09 -5.40 15.69
CA LEU A 5 -2.73 -6.25 16.82
C LEU A 5 -1.21 -6.38 16.86
N HIS A 6 -0.58 -5.72 17.82
CA HIS A 6 0.86 -5.87 18.05
C HIS A 6 1.13 -7.25 18.66
N PRO A 7 1.78 -8.17 17.93
CA PRO A 7 2.11 -9.47 18.48
C PRO A 7 3.15 -9.31 19.61
N GLN A 8 2.92 -9.94 20.76
CA GLN A 8 3.87 -9.86 21.88
C GLN A 8 5.22 -10.46 21.48
N GLY A 9 6.31 -9.76 21.79
CA GLY A 9 7.68 -10.23 21.54
C GLY A 9 8.14 -10.11 20.08
N GLU A 10 7.30 -9.61 19.17
CA GLU A 10 7.67 -9.43 17.77
C GLU A 10 7.92 -7.95 17.46
N ARG A 11 8.88 -7.68 16.57
CA ARG A 11 9.12 -6.32 16.06
C ARG A 11 8.25 -6.09 14.83
N LEU A 12 7.34 -5.13 14.92
CA LEU A 12 6.48 -4.75 13.80
C LEU A 12 7.16 -3.70 12.90
N GLN A 13 7.05 -3.86 11.58
CA GLN A 13 7.55 -2.92 10.58
C GLN A 13 6.38 -2.33 9.78
N PRO A 14 5.98 -1.07 10.02
CA PRO A 14 5.02 -0.37 9.19
C PRO A 14 5.63 0.08 7.86
N GLY A 15 4.83 0.06 6.80
CA GLY A 15 5.17 0.52 5.47
C GLY A 15 4.02 1.35 4.88
N PRO A 16 4.21 2.66 4.64
CA PRO A 16 3.20 3.44 3.94
C PRO A 16 3.15 3.01 2.47
N ALA A 17 1.96 2.71 1.98
CA ALA A 17 1.73 2.28 0.61
C ALA A 17 0.47 2.94 0.03
N LEU A 18 0.40 3.00 -1.29
CA LEU A 18 -0.79 3.39 -2.03
C LEU A 18 -1.50 2.13 -2.53
N GLY A 19 -2.73 1.91 -2.09
CA GLY A 19 -3.60 0.86 -2.62
C GLY A 19 -4.30 1.35 -3.88
N VAL A 20 -4.17 0.60 -4.98
CA VAL A 20 -4.92 0.82 -6.22
C VAL A 20 -6.13 -0.11 -6.24
N VAL A 21 -7.33 0.45 -6.28
CA VAL A 21 -8.58 -0.32 -6.27
C VAL A 21 -9.06 -0.53 -7.70
N ILE A 22 -9.16 -1.79 -8.12
CA ILE A 22 -9.66 -2.16 -9.44
C ILE A 22 -11.20 -2.20 -9.42
N GLY A 23 -11.83 -1.37 -10.26
CA GLY A 23 -13.28 -1.24 -10.36
C GLY A 23 -13.93 -2.09 -11.44
N GLN A 24 -13.14 -2.55 -12.43
CA GLN A 24 -13.63 -3.36 -13.55
C GLN A 24 -12.75 -4.58 -13.74
N ARG A 25 -13.37 -5.72 -14.09
CA ARG A 25 -12.64 -6.95 -14.40
C ARG A 25 -11.62 -6.68 -15.51
N ALA A 26 -10.37 -7.02 -15.25
CA ALA A 26 -9.24 -6.78 -16.14
C ALA A 26 -8.45 -8.07 -16.38
N SER A 27 -8.03 -8.31 -17.62
CA SER A 27 -7.07 -9.36 -17.97
C SER A 27 -6.37 -8.97 -19.26
N ARG A 28 -5.02 -9.02 -19.28
CA ARG A 28 -4.20 -8.65 -20.46
C ARG A 28 -4.54 -7.27 -21.04
N VAL A 29 -4.81 -6.29 -20.17
CA VAL A 29 -5.13 -4.91 -20.55
C VAL A 29 -3.85 -4.23 -21.05
N SER A 30 -3.97 -3.41 -22.10
CA SER A 30 -2.87 -2.58 -22.57
C SER A 30 -2.60 -1.41 -21.62
N LEU A 31 -1.37 -0.91 -21.60
CA LEU A 31 -0.97 0.27 -20.80
C LEU A 31 -1.95 1.45 -20.97
N GLU A 32 -2.33 1.74 -22.23
CA GLU A 32 -3.24 2.82 -22.60
C GLU A 32 -4.63 2.69 -21.98
N ASN A 33 -5.10 1.46 -21.74
CA ASN A 33 -6.42 1.18 -21.19
C ASN A 33 -6.40 0.87 -19.69
N ALA A 34 -5.23 0.71 -19.08
CA ALA A 34 -5.08 0.25 -17.68
C ALA A 34 -5.87 1.14 -16.70
N MET A 35 -5.76 2.46 -16.87
CA MET A 35 -6.42 3.44 -16.00
C MET A 35 -7.96 3.43 -16.10
N ALA A 36 -8.54 2.90 -17.18
CA ALA A 36 -9.98 2.74 -17.31
C ALA A 36 -10.55 1.70 -16.32
N HIS A 37 -9.71 0.78 -15.82
CA HIS A 37 -10.10 -0.26 -14.87
C HIS A 37 -9.92 0.13 -13.40
N VAL A 38 -9.26 1.26 -13.11
CA VAL A 38 -9.01 1.75 -11.75
C VAL A 38 -10.22 2.53 -11.25
N ALA A 39 -10.80 2.12 -10.11
CA ALA A 39 -11.85 2.86 -9.42
C ALA A 39 -11.29 4.05 -8.64
N GLY A 40 -10.13 3.87 -8.02
CA GLY A 40 -9.52 4.90 -7.18
C GLY A 40 -8.40 4.37 -6.31
N TYR A 41 -8.10 5.15 -5.27
CA TYR A 41 -6.94 4.94 -4.41
C TYR A 41 -7.33 4.96 -2.93
N VAL A 42 -6.61 4.16 -2.14
CA VAL A 42 -6.72 4.12 -0.69
C VAL A 42 -5.34 4.19 -0.07
N VAL A 43 -5.19 4.88 1.05
CA VAL A 43 -3.95 4.81 1.83
C VAL A 43 -3.84 3.43 2.48
N VAL A 44 -2.68 2.80 2.42
CA VAL A 44 -2.44 1.50 3.06
C VAL A 44 -1.27 1.65 4.02
N ASN A 45 -1.40 1.06 5.20
CA ASN A 45 -0.25 0.73 6.03
C ASN A 45 -0.06 -0.79 5.96
N GLU A 46 0.93 -1.22 5.17
CA GLU A 46 1.32 -2.62 5.12
C GLU A 46 2.29 -2.91 6.26
N PHE A 47 1.96 -3.89 7.09
CA PHE A 47 2.83 -4.33 8.16
C PHE A 47 3.56 -5.60 7.77
N SER A 48 4.77 -5.73 8.28
CA SER A 48 5.53 -6.96 8.21
C SER A 48 6.30 -7.22 9.49
N LEU A 49 6.73 -8.45 9.66
CA LEU A 49 7.79 -8.83 10.60
C LEU A 49 9.13 -8.90 9.87
N PRO A 50 10.25 -8.68 10.57
CA PRO A 50 11.57 -9.03 10.05
C PRO A 50 11.59 -10.50 9.63
N GLU A 51 12.06 -10.77 8.40
CA GLU A 51 12.19 -12.13 7.89
C GLU A 51 13.54 -12.31 7.19
N ASP A 52 14.39 -13.15 7.78
CA ASP A 52 15.71 -13.51 7.25
C ASP A 52 15.67 -14.77 6.35
N SER A 53 14.48 -15.33 6.13
CA SER A 53 14.26 -16.55 5.38
C SER A 53 14.49 -16.37 3.88
N TYR A 54 15.05 -17.42 3.25
CA TYR A 54 15.25 -17.52 1.81
C TYR A 54 13.93 -17.71 1.03
N TYR A 55 12.89 -18.27 1.65
CA TYR A 55 11.63 -18.58 0.97
C TYR A 55 10.80 -17.31 0.75
N ARG A 56 10.63 -16.92 -0.52
CA ARG A 56 9.86 -15.75 -0.96
C ARG A 56 8.62 -16.18 -1.77
N PRO A 57 7.47 -15.50 -1.63
CA PRO A 57 7.24 -14.30 -0.81
C PRO A 57 7.14 -14.60 0.69
N ALA A 58 7.39 -13.56 1.49
CA ALA A 58 7.40 -13.54 2.95
C ALA A 58 5.99 -13.69 3.58
N VAL A 59 5.25 -14.74 3.20
CA VAL A 59 3.81 -14.89 3.53
C VAL A 59 3.58 -14.90 5.04
N LYS A 60 4.40 -15.63 5.80
CA LYS A 60 4.25 -15.72 7.27
C LYS A 60 4.48 -14.37 7.95
N ALA A 61 5.39 -13.57 7.43
CA ALA A 61 5.71 -12.26 7.99
C ALA A 61 4.73 -11.16 7.57
N LYS A 62 4.03 -11.31 6.43
CA LYS A 62 3.16 -10.26 5.85
C LYS A 62 1.66 -10.55 5.91
N CYS A 63 1.23 -11.80 5.77
CA CYS A 63 -0.17 -12.18 5.65
C CYS A 63 -0.77 -12.57 7.00
N ARG A 64 -0.64 -11.69 8.00
CA ARG A 64 -1.26 -11.85 9.33
C ARG A 64 -2.50 -10.97 9.45
N ASP A 65 -3.43 -11.36 10.30
CA ASP A 65 -4.64 -10.58 10.54
C ASP A 65 -4.29 -9.15 10.98
N GLY A 66 -4.88 -8.16 10.30
CA GLY A 66 -4.65 -6.74 10.55
C GLY A 66 -3.37 -6.15 9.93
N PHE A 67 -2.55 -6.93 9.21
CA PHE A 67 -1.30 -6.41 8.62
C PHE A 67 -1.52 -5.64 7.30
N CYS A 68 -2.73 -5.68 6.74
CA CYS A 68 -3.13 -4.82 5.63
C CYS A 68 -4.16 -3.82 6.15
N ALA A 69 -3.68 -2.74 6.78
CA ALA A 69 -4.57 -1.70 7.29
C ALA A 69 -4.90 -0.73 6.16
N LEU A 70 -6.19 -0.66 5.81
CA LEU A 70 -6.70 0.26 4.80
C LEU A 70 -7.18 1.55 5.45
N GLY A 71 -6.89 2.68 4.80
CA GLY A 71 -7.46 3.97 5.14
C GLY A 71 -9.00 3.97 4.97
N PRO A 72 -9.70 4.85 5.69
CA PRO A 72 -11.17 4.85 5.72
C PRO A 72 -11.82 5.37 4.43
N GLN A 73 -11.05 5.96 3.53
CA GLN A 73 -11.56 6.64 2.35
C GLN A 73 -10.97 6.04 1.07
N LEU A 74 -11.86 5.72 0.14
CA LEU A 74 -11.53 5.53 -1.27
C LEU A 74 -11.64 6.90 -1.95
N VAL A 75 -10.52 7.40 -2.47
CA VAL A 75 -10.49 8.61 -3.30
C VAL A 75 -10.70 8.18 -4.74
N ALA A 76 -11.68 8.75 -5.44
CA ALA A 76 -11.96 8.35 -6.82
C ALA A 76 -10.76 8.67 -7.72
N ARG A 77 -10.54 7.85 -8.76
CA ARG A 77 -9.42 8.01 -9.70
C ARG A 77 -9.32 9.45 -10.23
N ASP A 78 -10.47 10.04 -10.61
CA ASP A 78 -10.53 11.35 -11.27
C ASP A 78 -10.28 12.53 -10.31
N GLU A 79 -10.26 12.28 -9.00
CA GLU A 79 -9.89 13.28 -7.98
C GLU A 79 -8.37 13.35 -7.77
N VAL A 80 -7.60 12.39 -8.31
CA VAL A 80 -6.13 12.34 -8.22
C VAL A 80 -5.52 12.68 -9.56
N ALA A 81 -4.98 13.90 -9.68
CA ALA A 81 -4.44 14.41 -10.94
C ALA A 81 -3.28 13.58 -11.52
N ASN A 82 -2.35 13.13 -10.66
CA ASN A 82 -1.26 12.23 -11.07
C ASN A 82 -0.93 11.24 -9.93
N PRO A 83 -1.32 9.96 -10.06
CA PRO A 83 -1.10 8.98 -9.01
C PRO A 83 0.37 8.50 -8.94
N ASN A 84 1.17 8.76 -9.98
CA ASN A 84 2.63 8.50 -10.01
C ASN A 84 3.44 9.70 -9.48
N GLN A 85 2.82 10.65 -8.76
CA GLN A 85 3.51 11.80 -8.18
C GLN A 85 2.93 12.20 -6.82
N LEU A 86 2.68 11.21 -5.96
CA LEU A 86 2.14 11.37 -4.62
C LEU A 86 3.23 11.20 -3.56
N SER A 87 3.14 11.97 -2.47
CA SER A 87 3.99 11.78 -1.30
C SER A 87 3.35 10.82 -0.31
N LEU A 88 4.09 9.77 0.06
CA LEU A 88 3.70 8.80 1.08
C LEU A 88 4.50 9.10 2.36
N LYS A 89 3.79 9.32 3.46
CA LYS A 89 4.39 9.67 4.76
C LYS A 89 3.88 8.74 5.84
N LEU A 90 4.82 8.25 6.66
CA LEU A 90 4.50 7.48 7.86
C LEU A 90 4.97 8.25 9.09
N PHE A 91 4.04 8.47 10.00
CA PHE A 91 4.29 9.06 11.31
C PHE A 91 4.13 8.01 12.40
N VAL A 92 5.02 8.00 13.38
CA VAL A 92 4.89 7.20 14.61
C VAL A 92 4.92 8.17 15.77
N ASN A 93 3.83 8.22 16.54
CA ASN A 93 3.67 9.15 17.67
C ASN A 93 3.91 10.62 17.27
N GLY A 94 3.48 11.01 16.07
CA GLY A 94 3.65 12.36 15.52
C GLY A 94 5.02 12.63 14.89
N GLU A 95 5.99 11.73 15.03
CA GLU A 95 7.31 11.87 14.41
C GLU A 95 7.35 11.22 13.02
N LEU A 96 7.87 11.93 12.02
CA LEU A 96 8.09 11.38 10.69
C LEU A 96 9.14 10.27 10.75
N ARG A 97 8.78 9.06 10.29
CA ARG A 97 9.68 7.89 10.25
C ARG A 97 10.04 7.45 8.84
N GLN A 98 9.14 7.66 7.89
CA GLN A 98 9.37 7.37 6.47
C GLN A 98 8.68 8.41 5.61
N GLU A 99 9.34 8.79 4.53
CA GLU A 99 8.80 9.63 3.46
C GLU A 99 9.31 9.10 2.13
N SER A 100 8.42 8.93 1.16
CA SER A 100 8.76 8.53 -0.21
C SER A 100 7.81 9.17 -1.22
N SER A 101 8.19 9.15 -2.50
CA SER A 101 7.36 9.61 -3.60
C SER A 101 6.99 8.45 -4.53
N THR A 102 5.76 8.42 -5.02
CA THR A 102 5.38 7.48 -6.08
C THR A 102 6.03 7.79 -7.42
N ALA A 103 6.66 8.97 -7.57
CA ALA A 103 7.48 9.32 -8.72
C ALA A 103 8.81 8.54 -8.79
N ASP A 104 9.24 7.95 -7.66
CA ASP A 104 10.47 7.16 -7.58
C ASP A 104 10.21 5.66 -7.81
N TRP A 105 8.98 5.27 -8.16
CA TRP A 105 8.65 3.88 -8.37
C TRP A 105 9.31 3.33 -9.63
N VAL A 106 9.80 2.10 -9.53
CA VAL A 106 10.40 1.38 -10.67
C VAL A 106 9.35 1.06 -11.75
N ARG A 107 8.06 1.00 -11.37
CA ARG A 107 6.93 0.79 -12.27
C ARG A 107 5.84 1.78 -11.91
N ASP A 108 5.31 2.42 -12.95
CA ASP A 108 4.13 3.25 -12.84
C ASP A 108 2.88 2.40 -12.61
N ILE A 109 1.77 3.07 -12.27
CA ILE A 109 0.47 2.42 -12.06
C ILE A 109 -0.14 1.83 -13.35
N PRO A 110 -0.12 2.53 -14.51
CA PRO A 110 -0.56 1.95 -15.77
C PRO A 110 0.29 0.75 -16.20
#